data_AF-A0A379FJX9-F1
#
_entry.id   AF-A0A379FJX9-F1
#
_cell.length_a   1.000
_cell.length_b   1.000
_cell.length_c   1.000
_cell.angle_alpha   90.00
_cell.angle_beta   90.00
_cell.angle_gamma   90.00
#
_symmetry.space_group_name_H-M   'P 1'
#
loop_
_entity.id
_entity.type
_entity.pdbx_description
1 polymer ?
#
loop_
_entity_poly.entity_id
_entity_poly.type
_entity_poly.pdbx_seq_one_letter_code
_entity_poly.pdbx_strand_id
1 'polypeptide(L)'
;MGKRLFPVLIVVAVLFFVLYKGLVPETQIPATAPPTSTTSTSSKSSISQPESQRPLAIDEKTQANKVADYLQQHARLPDFYISKKEARAKGWNAKAGNLCEVLPGRAIGGDRL
;
A
#
# COMPACT_ATOMS: atom_id res chain seq x y z
N MET A 1 52.07 -13.02 -0.72
CA MET A 1 50.98 -14.03 -0.84
C MET A 1 49.61 -13.47 -1.29
N GLY A 2 49.52 -12.36 -2.03
CA GLY A 2 48.22 -11.67 -2.29
C GLY A 2 47.60 -11.80 -3.70
N LYS A 3 48.06 -12.70 -4.56
CA LYS A 3 47.70 -12.68 -6.00
C LYS A 3 46.50 -13.55 -6.38
N ARG A 4 46.05 -14.43 -5.48
CA ARG A 4 44.91 -15.33 -5.68
C ARG A 4 43.61 -14.85 -5.01
N LEU A 5 43.70 -13.77 -4.23
CA LEU A 5 42.55 -13.18 -3.53
C LEU A 5 41.72 -12.28 -4.46
N PHE A 6 42.36 -11.58 -5.40
CA PHE A 6 41.69 -10.74 -6.40
C PHE A 6 40.67 -11.48 -7.28
N PRO A 7 40.96 -12.65 -7.88
CA PRO A 7 39.97 -13.36 -8.69
C PRO A 7 38.81 -13.90 -7.84
N VAL A 8 39.06 -14.30 -6.58
CA VAL A 8 38.02 -14.78 -5.67
C VAL A 8 37.07 -13.65 -5.27
N LEU A 9 37.60 -12.45 -4.99
CA LEU A 9 36.77 -11.28 -4.69
C LEU A 9 35.91 -10.86 -5.88
N ILE A 10 36.43 -10.97 -7.12
CA ILE A 10 35.65 -10.69 -8.33
C ILE A 10 34.52 -11.71 -8.49
N VAL A 11 34.78 -13.01 -8.31
CA VAL A 11 33.75 -14.05 -8.39
C VAL A 11 32.67 -13.85 -7.32
N VAL A 12 33.05 -13.53 -6.09
CA VAL A 12 32.10 -13.23 -5.00
C VAL A 12 31.28 -11.97 -5.30
N ALA A 13 31.91 -10.91 -5.82
CA ALA A 13 31.21 -9.67 -6.19
C ALA A 13 30.24 -9.88 -7.36
N VAL A 14 30.61 -10.69 -8.37
CA VAL A 14 29.71 -11.06 -9.49
C VAL A 14 28.55 -11.92 -9.00
N LEU A 15 28.81 -12.90 -8.13
CA LEU A 15 27.77 -13.78 -7.59
C LEU A 15 26.79 -12.99 -6.71
N PHE A 16 27.30 -12.05 -5.91
CA PHE A 16 26.49 -11.10 -5.17
C PHE A 16 25.71 -10.17 -6.12
N PHE A 17 26.32 -9.60 -7.16
CA PHE A 17 25.61 -8.77 -8.13
C PHE A 17 24.47 -9.53 -8.83
N VAL A 18 24.69 -10.80 -9.20
CA VAL A 18 23.65 -11.66 -9.79
C VAL A 18 22.52 -11.96 -8.79
N LEU A 19 22.84 -12.25 -7.52
CA LEU A 19 21.83 -12.45 -6.48
C LEU A 19 21.04 -11.17 -6.16
N TYR A 20 21.68 -10.00 -6.20
CA TYR A 20 21.04 -8.70 -5.91
C TYR A 20 20.25 -8.14 -7.10
N LYS A 21 20.51 -8.60 -8.33
CA LYS A 21 19.74 -8.22 -9.53
C LYS A 21 18.39 -8.95 -9.65
N GLY A 22 18.05 -9.85 -8.72
CA GLY A 22 16.71 -10.44 -8.59
C GLY A 22 15.63 -9.53 -7.96
N LEU A 23 15.95 -8.26 -7.64
CA LEU A 23 15.05 -7.33 -6.93
C LEU A 23 14.85 -5.99 -7.66
N VAL A 24 15.10 -5.96 -8.97
CA VAL A 24 14.78 -4.79 -9.83
C VAL A 24 13.76 -5.23 -10.88
N PRO A 25 12.46 -4.93 -10.70
CA PRO A 25 11.53 -4.98 -11.80
C PRO A 25 11.77 -3.77 -12.69
N GLU A 26 12.54 -3.96 -13.76
CA GLU A 26 12.44 -3.12 -14.94
C GLU A 26 11.27 -3.67 -15.77
N THR A 27 10.20 -2.90 -15.93
CA THR A 27 9.17 -3.23 -16.91
C THR A 27 8.72 -1.97 -17.62
N GLN A 28 9.26 -1.80 -18.81
CA GLN A 28 8.84 -0.85 -19.83
C GLN A 28 8.86 -1.66 -21.14
N ILE A 29 7.71 -1.96 -21.77
CA ILE A 29 7.08 -1.27 -22.94
C ILE A 29 6.31 -2.39 -23.72
N PRO A 30 5.38 -2.17 -24.67
CA PRO A 30 4.18 -1.31 -24.80
C PRO A 30 2.90 -2.13 -25.15
N ALA A 31 1.71 -1.55 -25.02
CA ALA A 31 0.59 -1.89 -25.89
C ALA A 31 -0.36 -0.69 -26.07
N THR A 32 -0.44 -0.24 -27.31
CA THR A 32 -1.31 0.81 -27.82
C THR A 32 -2.79 0.40 -27.77
N ALA A 33 -3.65 1.19 -27.09
CA ALA A 33 -5.07 1.39 -27.40
C ALA A 33 -5.56 2.72 -26.74
N PRO A 34 -6.54 3.47 -27.32
CA PRO A 34 -6.70 4.92 -27.15
C PRO A 34 -7.46 5.39 -25.89
N PRO A 35 -7.48 6.71 -25.60
CA PRO A 35 -7.76 7.29 -24.28
C PRO A 35 -9.24 7.67 -24.10
N THR A 36 -9.75 7.71 -22.85
CA THR A 36 -10.74 8.65 -22.23
C THR A 36 -11.00 8.07 -20.81
N SER A 37 -10.92 8.73 -19.64
CA SER A 37 -11.15 10.11 -19.23
C SER A 37 -10.40 10.45 -17.92
N THR A 38 -9.81 11.65 -17.89
CA THR A 38 -9.63 12.62 -16.79
C THR A 38 -10.46 12.33 -15.53
N THR A 39 -9.93 12.31 -14.31
CA THR A 39 -9.53 13.53 -13.58
C THR A 39 -8.65 13.17 -12.37
N SER A 40 -7.35 13.43 -12.51
CA SER A 40 -6.47 13.74 -11.39
C SER A 40 -6.70 15.20 -11.00
N THR A 41 -7.28 15.46 -9.83
CA THR A 41 -7.15 16.78 -9.21
C THR A 41 -6.38 16.60 -7.92
N SER A 42 -5.08 16.85 -8.06
CA SER A 42 -4.16 17.09 -6.96
C SER A 42 -4.40 18.49 -6.35
N SER A 43 -4.12 18.57 -5.06
CA SER A 43 -3.64 19.73 -4.29
C SER A 43 -4.60 20.85 -3.83
N LYS A 44 -4.90 20.85 -2.52
CA LYS A 44 -4.74 21.96 -1.54
C LYS A 44 -5.02 21.37 -0.15
N SER A 45 -4.32 21.59 0.96
CA SER A 45 -3.31 22.55 1.39
C SER A 45 -2.58 21.95 2.59
N SER A 46 -1.27 22.16 2.67
CA SER A 46 -0.44 21.95 3.85
C SER A 46 -0.80 22.92 4.98
N ILE A 47 -0.99 22.40 6.19
CA ILE A 47 -0.66 23.10 7.44
C ILE A 47 0.22 22.15 8.26
N SER A 48 1.47 22.57 8.44
CA SER A 48 2.47 21.91 9.28
C SER A 48 2.09 22.11 10.76
N GLN A 49 1.62 21.02 11.39
CA GLN A 49 1.66 20.84 12.83
C GLN A 49 2.54 19.61 13.10
N PRO A 50 3.23 19.53 14.26
CA PRO A 50 4.03 18.36 14.61
C PRO A 50 3.16 17.10 14.57
N GLU A 51 3.44 16.23 13.60
CA GLU A 51 2.63 15.09 13.13
C GLU A 51 2.52 13.96 14.16
N SER A 52 3.22 14.03 15.29
CA SER A 52 3.40 12.87 16.19
C SER A 52 2.23 12.57 17.14
N GLN A 53 1.18 13.39 17.23
CA GLN A 53 0.16 13.21 18.29
C GLN A 53 -1.30 13.30 17.85
N ARG A 54 -1.61 13.51 16.56
CA ARG A 54 -3.00 13.52 16.09
C ARG A 54 -3.41 12.12 15.62
N PRO A 55 -4.57 11.60 16.07
CA PRO A 55 -5.15 10.39 15.46
C PRO A 55 -5.36 10.59 13.96
N LEU A 56 -4.74 9.72 13.16
CA LEU A 56 -4.86 9.72 11.70
C LEU A 56 -6.32 9.57 11.28
N ALA A 57 -6.74 10.36 10.29
CA ALA A 57 -8.07 10.25 9.67
C ALA A 57 -8.22 8.90 8.96
N ILE A 58 -9.45 8.41 8.80
CA ILE A 58 -9.69 7.10 8.18
C ILE A 58 -9.15 7.04 6.75
N ASP A 59 -9.32 8.11 5.97
CA ASP A 59 -8.81 8.24 4.59
C ASP A 59 -7.28 8.13 4.53
N GLU A 60 -6.60 8.62 5.57
CA GLU A 60 -5.15 8.54 5.67
C GLU A 60 -4.69 7.15 6.12
N LYS A 61 -5.46 6.48 6.98
CA LYS A 61 -5.21 5.10 7.40
C LYS A 61 -5.42 4.09 6.26
N THR A 62 -6.35 4.36 5.36
CA THR A 62 -6.69 3.48 4.23
C THR A 62 -5.89 3.77 2.96
N GLN A 63 -4.84 4.59 3.03
CA GLN A 63 -3.95 4.83 1.89
C GLN A 63 -3.35 3.51 1.40
N ALA A 64 -3.41 3.26 0.10
CA ALA A 64 -3.09 1.97 -0.51
C ALA A 64 -1.72 1.43 -0.08
N ASN A 65 -0.67 2.27 -0.13
CA ASN A 65 0.68 1.87 0.28
C ASN A 65 0.74 1.49 1.76
N LYS A 66 0.12 2.27 2.65
CA LYS A 66 0.09 1.98 4.10
C LYS A 66 -0.60 0.64 4.39
N VAL A 67 -1.70 0.37 3.71
CA VAL A 67 -2.45 -0.89 3.88
C VAL A 67 -1.68 -2.07 3.29
N ALA A 68 -1.04 -1.88 2.12
CA ALA A 68 -0.21 -2.91 1.49
C ALA A 68 0.99 -3.28 2.36
N ASP A 69 1.70 -2.29 2.89
CA ASP A 69 2.84 -2.51 3.79
C ASP A 69 2.40 -3.27 5.06
N TYR A 70 1.26 -2.88 5.65
CA TYR A 70 0.70 -3.57 6.81
C TYR A 70 0.34 -5.03 6.48
N LEU A 71 -0.28 -5.28 5.33
CA LEU A 71 -0.63 -6.63 4.88
C LEU A 71 0.62 -7.50 4.69
N GLN A 72 1.69 -6.95 4.12
CA GLN A 72 2.95 -7.68 3.96
C GLN A 72 3.55 -8.08 5.31
N GLN A 73 3.48 -7.21 6.31
CA GLN A 73 4.07 -7.44 7.64
C GLN A 73 3.21 -8.35 8.54
N HIS A 74 1.89 -8.23 8.46
CA HIS A 74 0.98 -8.87 9.42
C HIS A 74 0.09 -9.96 8.80
N ALA A 75 0.12 -10.15 7.48
CA ALA A 75 -0.72 -11.09 6.74
C ALA A 75 -2.23 -10.98 7.06
N ARG A 76 -2.68 -9.81 7.51
CA ARG A 76 -4.07 -9.52 7.90
C ARG A 76 -4.38 -8.04 7.70
N LEU A 77 -5.67 -7.72 7.54
CA LEU A 77 -6.10 -6.33 7.51
C LEU A 77 -5.93 -5.67 8.88
N PRO A 78 -5.65 -4.36 8.92
CA PRO A 78 -5.71 -3.56 10.15
C PRO A 78 -7.09 -3.65 10.84
N ASP A 79 -7.11 -3.49 12.16
CA ASP A 79 -8.32 -3.68 12.99
C ASP A 79 -9.45 -2.66 12.72
N PHE A 80 -9.17 -1.59 11.97
CA PHE A 80 -10.20 -0.63 11.54
C PHE A 80 -11.00 -1.11 10.32
N TYR A 81 -10.59 -2.21 9.68
CA TYR A 81 -11.41 -2.89 8.68
C TYR A 81 -12.45 -3.81 9.34
N ILE A 82 -13.64 -3.84 8.76
CA ILE A 82 -14.74 -4.75 9.11
C ILE A 82 -15.35 -5.32 7.83
N SER A 83 -15.92 -6.51 7.90
CA SER A 83 -16.61 -7.11 6.75
C SER A 83 -17.91 -6.38 6.44
N LYS A 84 -18.41 -6.49 5.20
CA LYS A 84 -19.74 -6.00 4.81
C LYS A 84 -20.83 -6.59 5.70
N LYS A 85 -20.72 -7.87 6.08
CA LYS A 85 -21.68 -8.55 6.95
C LYS A 85 -21.74 -7.89 8.33
N GLU A 86 -20.59 -7.66 8.96
CA GLU A 86 -20.52 -7.02 10.27
C GLU A 86 -21.00 -5.57 10.23
N ALA A 87 -20.63 -4.83 9.18
CA ALA A 87 -21.08 -3.46 9.01
C ALA A 87 -22.61 -3.38 8.88
N ARG A 88 -23.22 -4.25 8.06
CA ARG A 88 -24.68 -4.34 7.90
C ARG A 88 -25.38 -4.69 9.20
N ALA A 89 -24.82 -5.63 9.96
CA ALA A 89 -25.36 -5.99 11.28
C ALA A 89 -25.35 -4.81 12.27
N LYS A 90 -24.47 -3.82 12.06
CA LYS A 90 -24.38 -2.58 12.85
C LYS A 90 -25.11 -1.39 12.21
N GLY A 91 -25.98 -1.61 11.23
CA GLY A 91 -26.82 -0.57 10.64
C GLY A 91 -26.23 0.14 9.42
N TRP A 92 -25.11 -0.34 8.87
CA TRP A 92 -24.60 0.18 7.60
C TRP A 92 -25.52 -0.19 6.43
N ASN A 93 -25.90 0.82 5.66
CA ASN A 93 -26.63 0.72 4.40
C ASN A 93 -25.82 1.40 3.28
N ALA A 94 -25.33 0.59 2.34
CA ALA A 94 -24.55 1.07 1.21
C ALA A 94 -25.29 2.10 0.34
N LYS A 95 -26.61 1.98 0.18
CA LYS A 95 -27.41 2.94 -0.60
C LYS A 95 -27.55 4.29 0.09
N ALA A 96 -27.47 4.32 1.42
CA ALA A 96 -27.57 5.53 2.22
C ALA A 96 -26.20 6.22 2.41
N GLY A 97 -25.09 5.54 2.13
CA GLY A 97 -23.74 6.10 2.35
C GLY A 97 -23.38 6.32 3.83
N ASN A 98 -24.14 5.74 4.76
CA ASN A 98 -24.09 6.06 6.20
C ASN A 98 -22.94 5.39 6.99
N LEU A 99 -21.88 4.91 6.33
CA LEU A 99 -20.84 4.11 7.01
C LEU A 99 -20.15 4.91 8.12
N CYS A 100 -19.73 6.15 7.82
CA CYS A 100 -19.04 7.00 8.77
C CYS A 100 -19.93 7.46 9.93
N GLU A 101 -21.25 7.47 9.73
CA GLU A 101 -22.23 7.83 10.75
C GLU A 101 -22.43 6.68 11.74
N VAL A 102 -22.67 5.46 11.23
CA VAL A 102 -22.96 4.30 12.08
C VAL A 102 -21.69 3.65 12.63
N LEU A 103 -20.56 3.79 11.93
CA LEU A 103 -19.30 3.11 12.21
C LEU A 103 -18.11 4.07 12.00
N PRO A 104 -17.99 5.11 12.85
CA PRO A 104 -16.96 6.13 12.71
C PRO A 104 -15.56 5.52 12.79
N GLY A 105 -14.70 5.93 11.84
CA GLY A 105 -13.31 5.46 11.77
C GLY A 105 -13.16 4.00 11.33
N ARG A 106 -14.18 3.41 10.69
CA ARG A 106 -14.11 2.06 10.13
C ARG A 106 -14.12 2.08 8.60
N ALA A 107 -13.48 1.08 8.01
CA ALA A 107 -13.47 0.82 6.59
C ALA A 107 -14.04 -0.58 6.29
N ILE A 108 -14.60 -0.77 5.10
CA ILE A 108 -15.09 -2.09 4.67
C ILE A 108 -13.95 -2.87 4.00
N GLY A 109 -13.75 -4.13 4.38
CA GLY A 109 -12.75 -4.99 3.75
C GLY A 109 -12.72 -6.42 4.27
N GLY A 110 -12.04 -7.31 3.55
CA GLY A 110 -11.85 -8.71 3.93
C GLY A 110 -12.97 -9.66 3.48
N ASP A 111 -14.01 -9.15 2.81
CA ASP A 111 -15.00 -10.01 2.15
C ASP A 111 -14.36 -10.73 0.95
N ARG A 112 -14.72 -12.00 0.79
CA ARG A 112 -14.34 -12.79 -0.38
C ARG A 112 -15.09 -12.27 -1.62
N LEU A 113 -14.42 -12.34 -2.77
CA LEU A 113 -15.05 -12.08 -4.08
C LEU A 113 -16.05 -13.18 -4.43
#